data_AF-A0A564FYG7-F1
#
_entry.id   AF-A0A564FYG7-F1
#
_cell.length_a   1.000
_cell.length_b   1.000
_cell.length_c   1.000
_cell.angle_alpha   90.00
_cell.angle_beta   90.00
_cell.angle_gamma   90.00
#
_symmetry.space_group_name_H-M   'P 1'
#
loop_
_entity.id
_entity.type
_entity.pdbx_description
1 polymer ?
#
loop_
_entity_poly.entity_id
_entity_poly.type
_entity_poly.pdbx_seq_one_letter_code
_entity_poly.pdbx_strand_id
1 'polypeptide(L)'
;MSAVISELRLLRDAVEEDLDRRRVDENLGRGVYGYVGCLIRLVEDGDRDPVRSLNEARSAAGFLRAVPRLPDPRPRSWNAPSCPA
;
A
#
# COMPACT_ATOMS: atom_id res chain seq x y z
N MET A 1 6.95 18.03 16.93
CA MET A 1 6.46 17.11 15.88
C MET A 1 5.03 16.75 16.24
N SER A 2 4.05 16.96 15.34
CA SER A 2 2.63 16.67 15.63
C SER A 2 2.46 15.19 15.96
N ALA A 3 1.68 14.85 17.00
CA ALA A 3 1.40 13.47 17.39
C ALA A 3 0.86 12.65 16.22
N VAL A 4 0.04 13.27 15.37
CA VAL A 4 -0.54 12.65 14.18
C VAL A 4 0.52 12.28 13.13
N ILE A 5 1.54 13.15 12.92
CA ILE A 5 2.63 12.85 11.99
C ILE A 5 3.45 11.66 12.51
N SER A 6 3.70 11.59 13.82
CA SER A 6 4.36 10.43 14.43
C SER A 6 3.57 9.14 14.20
N GLU A 7 2.24 9.18 14.37
CA GLU A 7 1.39 8.01 14.12
C GLU A 7 1.35 7.59 12.65
N LEU A 8 1.31 8.55 11.72
CA LEU A 8 1.40 8.25 10.28
C LEU A 8 2.73 7.57 9.93
N ARG A 9 3.84 8.03 10.51
CA ARG A 9 5.16 7.41 10.32
C ARG A 9 5.19 5.99 10.88
N LEU A 10 4.72 5.79 12.11
CA LEU A 10 4.61 4.44 12.71
C LEU A 10 3.75 3.50 11.86
N LEU A 11 2.67 3.99 11.29
CA LEU A 11 1.82 3.18 10.41
C LEU A 11 2.53 2.82 9.10
N ARG A 12 3.32 3.74 8.54
CA ARG A 12 4.12 3.50 7.34
C ARG A 12 5.21 2.45 7.61
N ASP A 13 5.90 2.54 8.75
CA ASP A 13 6.91 1.58 9.17
C ASP A 13 6.30 0.19 9.35
N ALA A 14 5.08 0.09 9.92
CA ALA A 14 4.37 -1.18 10.04
C ALA A 14 4.00 -1.80 8.67
N VAL A 15 3.68 -0.97 7.66
CA VAL A 15 3.42 -1.46 6.29
C VAL A 15 4.72 -1.94 5.64
N GLU A 16 5.84 -1.25 5.87
CA GLU A 16 7.17 -1.66 5.41
C GLU A 16 7.57 -3.02 6.02
N GLU A 17 7.36 -3.19 7.33
CA GLU A 17 7.60 -4.46 8.02
C GLU A 17 6.72 -5.60 7.46
N ASP A 18 5.45 -5.32 7.16
CA ASP A 18 4.54 -6.29 6.56
C ASP A 18 4.99 -6.70 5.14
N LEU A 19 5.56 -5.77 4.36
CA LEU A 19 6.18 -6.05 3.05
C LEU A 19 7.44 -6.91 3.18
N ASP A 20 8.37 -6.53 4.06
CA ASP A 20 9.63 -7.24 4.29
C ASP A 20 9.38 -8.68 4.74
N ARG A 21 8.39 -8.87 5.62
CA ARG A 21 7.97 -10.19 6.12
C ARG A 21 7.04 -10.93 5.16
N ARG A 22 6.74 -10.35 4.00
CA ARG A 22 5.83 -10.91 2.98
C ARG A 22 4.46 -11.33 3.57
N ARG A 23 3.94 -10.55 4.52
CA ARG A 23 2.64 -10.80 5.16
C ARG A 23 1.46 -10.33 4.33
N VAL A 24 1.72 -9.41 3.41
CA VAL A 24 0.75 -8.77 2.53
C VAL A 24 1.14 -8.97 1.07
N ASP A 25 0.23 -8.63 0.16
CA ASP A 25 0.55 -8.58 -1.27
C ASP A 25 1.63 -7.51 -1.54
N GLU A 26 2.62 -7.84 -2.36
CA GLU A 26 3.77 -6.96 -2.61
C GLU A 26 3.38 -5.70 -3.40
N ASN A 27 2.56 -5.85 -4.44
CA ASN A 27 2.19 -4.73 -5.31
C ASN A 27 1.25 -3.78 -4.57
N LEU A 28 0.24 -4.33 -3.90
CA LEU A 28 -0.69 -3.55 -3.11
C LEU A 28 0.02 -2.89 -1.92
N GLY A 29 0.91 -3.63 -1.24
CA GLY A 29 1.66 -3.11 -0.10
C GLY A 29 2.56 -1.94 -0.46
N ARG A 30 3.28 -2.01 -1.59
CA ARG A 30 4.10 -0.89 -2.11
C ARG A 30 3.23 0.34 -2.41
N GLY A 31 2.04 0.13 -2.98
CA GLY A 31 1.06 1.18 -3.24
C GLY A 31 0.61 1.87 -1.95
N VAL A 32 0.24 1.10 -0.93
CA VAL A 32 -0.18 1.63 0.38
C VAL A 32 0.98 2.34 1.09
N TYR A 33 2.19 1.79 1.08
CA TYR A 33 3.39 2.44 1.65
C TYR A 33 3.65 3.82 1.02
N GLY A 34 3.61 3.91 -0.31
CA GLY A 34 3.74 5.17 -1.03
C GLY A 34 2.60 6.13 -0.74
N TYR A 35 1.37 5.60 -0.62
CA TYR A 35 0.19 6.39 -0.29
C TYR A 35 0.29 7.05 1.09
N VAL A 36 0.68 6.30 2.12
CA VAL A 36 0.90 6.84 3.46
C VAL A 36 2.04 7.87 3.45
N GLY A 37 3.12 7.64 2.68
CA GLY A 37 4.17 8.63 2.48
C GLY A 37 3.68 9.95 1.87
N CYS A 38 2.73 9.89 0.93
CA CYS A 38 2.10 11.07 0.35
C CYS A 38 1.27 11.83 1.41
N LEU A 39 0.49 11.11 2.21
CA LEU A 39 -0.31 11.70 3.30
C LEU A 39 0.56 12.44 4.33
N ILE A 40 1.71 11.87 4.69
CA ILE A 40 2.67 12.52 5.59
C ILE A 40 3.11 13.87 5.02
N ARG A 41 3.54 13.92 3.76
CA ARG A 41 3.98 15.16 3.11
C ARG A 41 2.87 16.21 3.04
N LEU A 42 1.66 15.82 2.63
CA LEU A 42 0.52 16.74 2.58
C LEU A 42 0.18 17.35 3.95
N VAL A 43 0.34 16.57 5.04
CA VAL A 43 0.14 17.07 6.40
C VAL A 43 1.29 17.98 6.84
N GLU A 44 2.53 17.65 6.50
CA GLU A 44 3.71 18.47 6.79
C GLU A 44 3.68 19.82 6.06
N ASP A 45 3.20 19.82 4.81
CA ASP A 45 3.04 21.01 3.98
C ASP A 45 1.84 21.88 4.41
N GLY A 46 0.96 21.36 5.27
CA GLY A 46 -0.26 22.04 5.73
C GLY A 46 -1.41 21.99 4.73
N ASP A 47 -1.26 21.24 3.63
CA ASP A 47 -2.24 21.11 2.54
C ASP A 47 -3.40 20.17 2.88
N ARG A 48 -3.31 19.44 4.00
CA ARG A 48 -4.34 18.48 4.41
C ARG A 48 -4.52 18.41 5.92
N ASP A 49 -5.79 18.20 6.33
CA ASP A 49 -6.13 17.94 7.72
C ASP A 49 -5.39 16.69 8.25
N PRO A 50 -4.67 16.80 9.38
CA PRO A 50 -3.92 15.67 9.95
C PRO A 50 -4.82 14.50 10.33
N VAL A 51 -5.95 14.75 10.99
CA VAL A 51 -6.81 13.70 11.54
C VAL A 51 -7.44 12.87 10.43
N ARG A 52 -7.93 13.54 9.38
CA ARG A 52 -8.46 12.89 8.18
C ARG A 52 -7.40 12.06 7.48
N SER A 53 -6.17 12.57 7.36
CA SER A 53 -5.05 11.83 6.77
C SER A 53 -4.72 10.57 7.56
N LEU A 54 -4.70 10.64 8.89
CA LEU A 54 -4.48 9.48 9.75
C LEU A 54 -5.57 8.42 9.61
N ASN A 55 -6.84 8.83 9.62
CA ASN A 55 -7.95 7.90 9.44
C ASN A 55 -7.89 7.18 8.08
N GLU A 56 -7.54 7.91 7.03
CA GLU A 56 -7.42 7.36 5.69
C GLU A 56 -6.24 6.39 5.56
N ALA A 57 -5.09 6.72 6.17
CA ALA A 57 -3.94 5.84 6.25
C ALA A 57 -4.30 4.53 6.99
N ARG A 58 -5.02 4.63 8.11
CA ARG A 58 -5.51 3.47 8.88
C ARG A 58 -6.46 2.60 8.05
N SER A 59 -7.38 3.20 7.31
CA SER A 59 -8.27 2.47 6.41
C SER A 59 -7.50 1.75 5.30
N ALA A 60 -6.50 2.40 4.68
CA ALA A 60 -5.68 1.78 3.64
C ALA A 60 -4.84 0.61 4.18
N ALA A 61 -4.23 0.76 5.35
CA ALA A 61 -3.49 -0.32 6.01
C ALA A 61 -4.41 -1.47 6.45
N GLY A 62 -5.61 -1.16 6.94
CA GLY A 62 -6.63 -2.16 7.27
C GLY A 62 -7.08 -2.94 6.04
N PHE A 63 -7.35 -2.26 4.93
CA PHE A 63 -7.66 -2.88 3.65
C PHE A 63 -6.55 -3.82 3.18
N LEU A 64 -5.30 -3.36 3.18
CA LEU A 64 -4.14 -4.17 2.80
C LEU A 64 -4.05 -5.49 3.57
N ARG A 65 -4.30 -5.44 4.88
CA ARG A 65 -4.25 -6.63 5.76
C ARG A 65 -5.46 -7.54 5.61
N ALA A 66 -6.60 -6.99 5.20
CA ALA A 66 -7.82 -7.76 4.96
C ALA A 66 -7.82 -8.48 3.60
N VAL A 67 -7.07 -7.96 2.62
CA VAL A 67 -6.96 -8.56 1.29
C VAL A 67 -6.03 -9.79 1.35
N PRO A 68 -6.53 -10.99 0.99
CA PRO A 68 -5.68 -12.16 0.87
C PRO A 68 -4.60 -11.96 -0.19
N ARG A 69 -3.42 -12.52 0.04
CA ARG A 69 -2.37 -12.56 -1.00
C ARG A 69 -2.91 -13.30 -2.23
N LEU A 70 -2.75 -12.67 -3.40
CA LEU A 70 -3.10 -13.34 -4.64
C LEU A 70 -2.15 -14.52 -4.88
N PRO A 71 -2.66 -15.65 -5.41
CA PRO A 71 -1.79 -16.72 -5.86
C PRO A 71 -0.90 -16.24 -7.00
N ASP A 72 0.21 -16.95 -7.23
CA ASP A 72 1.09 -16.66 -8.35
C ASP A 72 0.30 -16.61 -9.67
N PRO A 73 0.56 -15.60 -10.53
CA PRO A 73 -0.10 -15.50 -11.82
C PRO A 73 0.12 -16.81 -12.59
N ARG A 74 -0.96 -17.43 -13.07
CA ARG A 74 -0.82 -18.59 -13.94
C ARG A 74 -0.09 -18.16 -15.22
N PRO A 75 0.81 -19.00 -15.77
CA PRO A 75 1.39 -18.75 -17.08
C PRO A 75 0.28 -18.48 -18.11
N ARG A 76 0.36 -17.34 -18.80
CA ARG A 76 -0.54 -17.02 -19.91
C ARG A 76 -0.20 -17.96 -21.06
N SER A 77 -1.04 -18.99 -21.30
CA SER A 77 -1.02 -19.74 -22.55
C SER A 77 -1.76 -18.91 -23.60
N TRP A 78 -1.07 -17.99 -24.26
CA TRP A 78 -1.56 -17.53 -25.55
C TRP A 78 -1.48 -18.74 -26.48
N ASN A 79 -2.62 -19.31 -26.86
CA ASN A 79 -2.65 -20.14 -28.05
C ASN A 79 -2.24 -19.20 -29.19
N ALA A 80 -0.99 -19.30 -29.63
CA ALA A 80 -0.56 -18.59 -30.81
C ALA A 80 -1.55 -18.96 -31.93
N PRO A 81 -2.19 -17.99 -32.62
CA PRO A 81 -2.91 -18.33 -33.83
C PRO A 81 -1.89 -19.02 -34.73
N SER A 82 -2.14 -20.28 -35.06
CA SER A 82 -1.39 -21.00 -36.07
C SER A 82 -1.57 -20.22 -37.38
N CYS A 83 -0.57 -19.41 -37.75
CA CYS A 83 -0.50 -18.87 -39.10
C CYS A 83 -0.39 -20.07 -40.05
N PRO A 84 -1.38 -20.31 -40.93
CA PRO A 84 -1.19 -21.28 -41.99
C PRO A 84 -0.10 -20.76 -42.94
N ALA A 85 0.80 -21.66 -43.33
CA ALA A 85 1.91 -21.42 -44.24
C ALA A 85 1.45 -21.06 -45.66
#